data_AF-A0A969G810-F1
#
_entry.id   AF-A0A969G810-F1
#
_cell.length_a   1.000
_cell.length_b   1.000
_cell.length_c   1.000
_cell.angle_alpha   90.00
_cell.angle_beta   90.00
_cell.angle_gamma   90.00
#
_symmetry.space_group_name_H-M   'P 1'
#
loop_
_entity.id
_entity.type
_entity.pdbx_description
1 polymer ?
#
loop_
_entity_poly.entity_id
_entity_poly.type
_entity_poly.pdbx_seq_one_letter_code
_entity_poly.pdbx_strand_id
1 'polypeptide(L)'
;MAQQTAILSIFAVTIAVSAGIIGGRSLGLLEKAELFAYDYFMRSRPLEPVDPDVVVVQITEDDIQKQQTWPLSDGVIAKAIANLEEYQPTVIGLDIYRDIAYPPWNIFVTI
;
A
#
# COMPACT_ATOMS: atom_id res chain seq x y z
N MET A 1 49.72 6.69 31.64
CA MET A 1 49.99 6.25 30.25
C MET A 1 48.89 5.33 29.70
N ALA A 2 48.55 4.22 30.37
CA ALA A 2 47.52 3.27 29.89
C ALA A 2 46.10 3.85 29.69
N GLN A 3 45.67 4.80 30.53
CA GLN A 3 44.36 5.44 30.39
C GLN A 3 44.28 6.36 29.16
N GLN A 4 45.37 7.01 28.78
CA GLN A 4 45.43 7.93 27.64
C GLN A 4 45.40 7.17 26.30
N THR A 5 46.08 6.02 26.22
CA THR A 5 46.05 5.15 25.04
C THR A 5 44.68 4.51 24.83
N ALA A 6 43.96 4.18 25.91
CA ALA A 6 42.60 3.66 25.84
C ALA A 6 41.60 4.72 25.33
N ILE A 7 41.74 5.97 25.76
CA ILE A 7 40.88 7.05 25.27
C ILE A 7 41.13 7.30 23.77
N LEU A 8 42.39 7.33 23.35
CA LEU A 8 42.75 7.53 21.93
C LEU A 8 42.23 6.40 21.03
N SER A 9 42.30 5.15 21.47
CA SER A 9 41.75 4.02 20.70
C SER A 9 40.23 4.09 20.59
N ILE A 10 39.53 4.47 21.66
CA ILE A 10 38.08 4.67 21.64
C ILE A 10 37.70 5.76 20.61
N PHE A 11 38.36 6.93 20.66
CA PHE A 11 38.11 8.00 19.70
C PHE A 11 38.38 7.57 18.25
N ALA A 12 39.48 6.85 18.01
CA ALA A 12 39.80 6.34 16.68
C ALA A 12 38.74 5.37 16.15
N VAL A 13 38.26 4.45 17.01
CA VAL A 13 37.19 3.51 16.65
C VAL A 13 35.89 4.25 16.36
N THR A 14 35.49 5.21 17.19
CA THR A 14 34.27 5.99 16.97
C THR A 14 34.32 6.73 15.63
N ILE A 15 35.43 7.43 15.34
CA ILE A 15 35.58 8.17 14.08
C ILE A 15 35.54 7.21 12.89
N ALA A 16 36.23 6.08 12.96
CA ALA A 16 36.25 5.08 11.89
C ALA A 16 34.85 4.51 11.61
N VAL A 17 34.10 4.15 12.67
CA VAL A 17 32.74 3.63 12.54
C VAL A 17 31.81 4.70 11.97
N SER A 18 31.85 5.94 12.50
CA SER A 18 31.02 7.04 12.01
C SER A 18 31.31 7.35 10.54
N ALA A 19 32.58 7.43 10.14
CA ALA A 19 32.97 7.64 8.75
C ALA A 19 32.51 6.49 7.84
N GLY A 20 32.64 5.24 8.32
CA GLY A 20 32.15 4.06 7.61
C GLY A 20 30.64 4.09 7.38
N ILE A 21 29.86 4.44 8.40
CA ILE A 21 28.39 4.57 8.29
C ILE A 21 28.02 5.69 7.32
N ILE A 22 28.64 6.87 7.45
CA ILE A 22 28.37 8.01 6.56
C ILE A 22 28.72 7.66 5.11
N GLY A 23 29.89 7.06 4.88
CA GLY A 23 30.32 6.62 3.56
C GLY A 23 29.37 5.57 2.98
N GLY A 24 29.05 4.53 3.75
CA GLY A 24 28.11 3.48 3.35
C GLY A 24 26.70 4.02 3.03
N ARG A 25 26.23 5.01 3.78
CA ARG A 25 24.96 5.70 3.51
C ARG A 25 25.03 6.55 2.23
N SER A 26 26.11 7.32 2.04
CA SER A 26 26.27 8.16 0.84
C SER A 26 26.36 7.37 -0.46
N LEU A 27 26.88 6.14 -0.40
CA LEU A 27 27.00 5.21 -1.53
C LEU A 27 25.74 4.33 -1.74
N GLY A 28 24.72 4.47 -0.87
CA GLY A 28 23.49 3.66 -0.93
C GLY A 28 23.70 2.18 -0.60
N LEU A 29 24.81 1.81 0.04
CA LEU A 29 25.12 0.40 0.36
C LEU A 29 24.17 -0.16 1.43
N LEU A 30 23.88 0.66 2.45
CA LEU A 30 22.97 0.29 3.53
C LEU A 30 21.54 0.12 3.01
N GLU A 31 21.10 1.02 2.12
CA GLU A 31 19.79 0.93 1.45
C GLU A 31 19.66 -0.35 0.62
N LYS A 32 20.67 -0.67 -0.19
CA LYS A 32 20.66 -1.92 -0.97
C LYS A 32 20.61 -3.17 -0.08
N ALA A 33 21.36 -3.17 1.03
CA ALA A 33 21.35 -4.27 1.97
C ALA A 33 19.98 -4.43 2.65
N GLU A 34 19.34 -3.32 3.01
CA GLU A 34 17.99 -3.30 3.56
C GLU A 34 16.96 -3.84 2.58
N LEU A 35 16.95 -3.34 1.33
CA LEU A 35 16.03 -3.81 0.29
C LEU A 35 16.20 -5.30 0.00
N PHE A 36 17.45 -5.78 -0.09
CA PHE A 36 17.72 -7.20 -0.27
C PHE A 36 17.19 -8.04 0.91
N ALA A 37 17.42 -7.59 2.14
CA ALA A 37 16.91 -8.27 3.32
C ALA A 37 15.38 -8.28 3.33
N TYR A 38 14.74 -7.15 3.00
CA TYR A 38 13.28 -7.04 2.90
C TYR A 38 12.70 -8.02 1.88
N ASP A 39 13.25 -8.05 0.66
CA ASP A 39 12.82 -8.97 -0.40
C ASP A 39 12.96 -10.43 0.03
N TYR A 40 14.07 -10.76 0.68
CA TYR A 40 14.29 -12.11 1.22
C TYR A 40 13.22 -12.47 2.25
N PHE A 41 12.95 -11.58 3.20
CA PHE A 41 11.93 -11.81 4.22
C PHE A 41 10.53 -11.92 3.61
N MET A 42 10.16 -11.07 2.65
CA MET A 42 8.87 -11.15 1.96
C MET A 42 8.69 -12.49 1.24
N ARG A 43 9.71 -12.97 0.52
CA ARG A 43 9.67 -14.26 -0.18
C ARG A 43 9.62 -15.46 0.76
N SER A 44 10.19 -15.32 1.96
CA SER A 44 10.20 -16.38 2.97
C SER A 44 8.88 -16.51 3.74
N ARG A 45 7.95 -15.56 3.56
CA ARG A 45 6.65 -15.63 4.23
C ARG A 45 5.86 -16.86 3.74
N PRO A 46 5.20 -17.60 4.64
CA PRO A 46 4.25 -18.62 4.22
C PRO A 46 3.11 -17.98 3.42
N LEU A 47 2.46 -18.78 2.57
CA LEU A 47 1.23 -18.35 1.91
C LEU A 47 0.18 -18.02 2.96
N GLU A 48 -0.29 -16.78 2.95
CA GLU A 48 -1.38 -16.35 3.83
C GLU A 48 -2.67 -17.06 3.37
N PRO A 49 -3.44 -17.66 4.29
CA PRO A 49 -4.73 -18.22 3.94
C PRO A 49 -5.68 -17.12 3.46
N VAL A 50 -6.60 -17.49 2.58
CA VAL A 50 -7.69 -16.59 2.18
C VAL A 50 -8.54 -16.29 3.40
N ASP A 51 -8.74 -15.00 3.69
CA ASP A 51 -9.61 -14.56 4.77
C ASP A 51 -11.07 -14.89 4.43
N PRO A 52 -11.76 -15.72 5.23
CA PRO A 52 -13.15 -16.10 4.93
C PRO A 52 -14.15 -14.96 5.12
N ASP A 53 -13.80 -13.92 5.87
CA ASP A 53 -14.71 -12.82 6.22
C ASP A 53 -14.59 -11.62 5.27
N VAL A 54 -13.66 -11.69 4.31
CA VAL A 54 -13.40 -10.62 3.34
C VAL A 54 -13.66 -11.13 1.92
N VAL A 55 -14.62 -10.51 1.24
CA VAL A 55 -14.90 -10.76 -0.18
C VAL A 55 -14.44 -9.59 -1.04
N VAL A 56 -13.69 -9.89 -2.09
CA VAL A 56 -13.27 -8.91 -3.10
C VAL A 56 -14.08 -9.13 -4.36
N VAL A 57 -14.91 -8.14 -4.72
CA VAL A 57 -15.66 -8.13 -5.97
C VAL A 57 -14.89 -7.27 -6.97
N GLN A 58 -14.42 -7.89 -8.06
CA GLN A 58 -13.65 -7.22 -9.10
C GLN A 58 -14.55 -6.85 -10.28
N ILE A 59 -14.37 -5.65 -10.81
CA ILE A 59 -14.91 -5.28 -12.12
C ILE A 59 -13.88 -5.73 -13.15
N THR A 60 -14.24 -6.69 -13.99
CA THR A 60 -13.33 -7.24 -15.00
C THR A 60 -13.38 -6.43 -16.29
N GLU A 61 -12.36 -6.57 -17.14
CA GLU A 61 -12.34 -5.96 -18.48
C GLU A 61 -13.57 -6.38 -19.31
N ASP A 62 -13.99 -7.64 -19.19
CA ASP A 62 -15.20 -8.14 -19.87
C ASP A 62 -16.46 -7.41 -19.41
N ASP A 63 -16.56 -7.01 -18.14
CA ASP A 63 -17.69 -6.26 -17.62
C ASP A 63 -17.72 -4.82 -18.17
N ILE A 64 -16.54 -4.20 -18.28
CA ILE A 64 -16.38 -2.86 -18.87
C ILE A 64 -16.81 -2.89 -20.34
N GLN A 65 -16.36 -3.89 -21.10
CA GLN A 65 -16.70 -4.03 -22.50
C GLN A 65 -18.20 -4.29 -22.71
N LYS A 66 -18.84 -5.09 -21.85
CA LYS A 66 -20.31 -5.32 -21.90
C LYS A 66 -21.10 -4.05 -21.60
N GLN A 67 -20.63 -3.24 -20.66
CA GLN A 67 -21.29 -2.00 -20.27
C GLN A 67 -20.98 -0.84 -21.22
N GLN A 68 -19.96 -0.99 -22.07
CA GLN A 68 -19.49 -0.01 -23.07
C GLN A 68 -19.18 1.38 -22.48
N THR A 69 -19.03 1.47 -21.16
CA THR A 69 -18.86 2.73 -20.45
C THR A 69 -17.97 2.52 -19.25
N TRP A 70 -17.08 3.49 -19.02
CA TRP A 70 -16.23 3.56 -17.85
C TRP A 70 -16.13 5.02 -17.40
N PRO A 71 -16.30 5.32 -16.10
CA PRO A 71 -16.68 4.41 -15.00
C PRO A 71 -18.08 3.78 -15.18
N LEU A 72 -18.33 2.65 -14.52
CA LEU A 72 -19.68 2.06 -14.50
C LEU A 72 -20.70 3.07 -13.96
N SER A 73 -21.94 3.01 -14.46
CA SER A 73 -23.00 3.91 -14.01
C SER A 73 -23.35 3.70 -12.53
N ASP A 74 -23.72 4.78 -11.85
CA ASP A 74 -24.10 4.73 -10.43
C ASP A 74 -25.25 3.74 -10.18
N GLY A 75 -26.17 3.55 -11.13
CA GLY A 75 -27.25 2.56 -11.02
C GLY A 75 -26.76 1.11 -11.00
N VAL A 76 -25.73 0.78 -11.79
CA VAL A 76 -25.12 -0.56 -11.77
C VAL A 76 -24.37 -0.79 -10.46
N ILE A 77 -23.64 0.22 -9.99
CA ILE A 77 -22.93 0.16 -8.71
C ILE A 77 -23.91 0.02 -7.54
N ALA A 78 -24.98 0.83 -7.51
CA ALA A 78 -26.00 0.76 -6.48
C ALA A 78 -26.69 -0.61 -6.45
N LYS A 79 -26.96 -1.21 -7.62
CA LYS A 79 -27.50 -2.57 -7.71
C LYS A 79 -26.51 -3.61 -7.17
N ALA A 80 -25.22 -3.49 -7.49
CA ALA A 80 -24.19 -4.38 -6.96
C ALA A 80 -24.08 -4.28 -5.43
N ILE A 81 -24.12 -3.06 -4.89
CA ILE A 81 -24.13 -2.82 -3.44
C ILE A 81 -25.38 -3.42 -2.79
N ALA A 82 -26.56 -3.18 -3.36
CA ALA A 82 -27.81 -3.73 -2.83
C ALA A 82 -27.78 -5.27 -2.77
N ASN A 83 -27.24 -5.93 -3.81
CA ASN A 83 -27.06 -7.38 -3.80
C ASN A 83 -26.07 -7.84 -2.71
N LEU A 84 -25.04 -7.06 -2.40
CA LEU A 84 -24.08 -7.36 -1.33
C LEU A 84 -24.69 -7.12 0.06
N GLU A 85 -25.53 -6.10 0.22
CA GLU A 85 -26.23 -5.81 1.47
C GLU A 85 -27.14 -6.97 1.93
N GLU A 86 -27.67 -7.78 1.01
CA GLU A 86 -28.45 -8.99 1.35
C GLU A 86 -27.66 -9.98 2.22
N TYR A 87 -26.32 -9.97 2.13
CA TYR A 87 -25.43 -10.82 2.93
C TYR A 87 -25.01 -10.20 4.27
N GLN A 88 -25.57 -9.04 4.63
CA GLN A 88 -25.31 -8.31 5.87
C GLN A 88 -23.82 -8.07 6.19
N PRO A 89 -23.02 -7.51 5.25
CA PRO A 89 -21.63 -7.19 5.52
C PRO A 89 -21.50 -6.10 6.59
N THR A 90 -20.47 -6.19 7.43
CA THR A 90 -20.19 -5.17 8.46
C THR A 90 -19.76 -3.84 7.83
N VAL A 91 -19.01 -3.88 6.72
CA VAL A 91 -18.50 -2.72 5.99
C VAL A 91 -18.43 -3.05 4.50
N ILE A 92 -18.77 -2.08 3.65
CA ILE A 92 -18.56 -2.16 2.19
C ILE A 92 -17.60 -1.05 1.79
N GLY A 93 -16.43 -1.43 1.27
CA GLY A 93 -15.47 -0.49 0.67
C GLY A 93 -15.66 -0.44 -0.84
N LEU A 94 -15.71 0.76 -1.41
CA LEU A 94 -15.80 0.98 -2.85
C LEU A 94 -14.58 1.77 -3.32
N ASP A 95 -13.74 1.12 -4.12
CA ASP A 95 -12.61 1.78 -4.80
C ASP A 95 -12.91 1.86 -6.30
N ILE A 96 -13.29 3.04 -6.77
CA ILE A 96 -13.49 3.32 -8.20
C ILE A 96 -12.71 4.59 -8.54
N TYR A 97 -11.81 4.46 -9.50
CA TYR A 97 -11.09 5.60 -10.05
C TYR A 97 -12.02 6.44 -10.93
N ARG A 98 -12.29 7.69 -10.49
CA ARG A 98 -13.05 8.69 -11.26
C ARG A 98 -12.16 9.92 -11.44
N ASP A 99 -11.73 10.17 -12.67
CA ASP A 99 -10.89 11.29 -13.06
C ASP A 99 -11.68 12.55 -13.50
N ILE A 100 -13.00 12.41 -13.66
CA ILE A 100 -13.91 13.51 -14.02
C ILE A 100 -15.01 13.70 -12.96
N ALA A 101 -15.30 14.96 -12.64
CA ALA A 101 -16.40 15.31 -11.76
C ALA A 101 -17.73 14.94 -12.43
N TYR A 102 -18.44 13.96 -11.87
CA TYR A 102 -19.80 13.67 -12.28
C TYR A 102 -20.71 14.76 -11.71
N PRO A 103 -21.55 15.43 -12.52
CA PRO A 103 -22.45 16.45 -12.01
C PRO A 103 -23.36 15.81 -10.93
N PRO A 104 -23.55 16.47 -9.77
CA PRO A 104 -24.43 15.94 -8.74
C PRO A 104 -25.86 15.85 -9.31
N TRP A 105 -26.57 14.81 -8.88
CA TRP A 105 -27.98 14.59 -9.16
C TRP A 105 -28.76 15.92 -9.09
N ASN A 106 -29.45 16.24 -10.16
CA ASN A 106 -30.39 17.34 -10.32
C ASN A 106 -31.61 17.13 -9.41
N ILE A 107 -31.41 17.28 -8.10
CA ILE A 107 -32.49 17.37 -7.12
C ILE A 107 -32.94 18.84 -7.09
N PHE A 108 -33.81 19.21 -8.03
CA PHE A 108 -34.64 20.40 -7.84
C PHE A 108 -35.67 20.08 -6.75
N VAL A 109 -35.30 20.27 -5.47
CA VAL A 109 -36.30 20.47 -4.42
C VAL A 109 -36.76 21.92 -4.56
N THR A 110 -37.85 22.12 -5.29
CA THR A 110 -38.64 23.34 -5.18
C THR A 110 -39.30 23.30 -3.80
N ILE A 111 -38.91 24.25 -2.94
CA ILE A 111 -39.57 24.57 -1.68
C ILE A 111 -40.69 25.57 -1.96
#